data_AF-A0A7S2WMU9-F1
#
_entry.id   AF-A0A7S2WMU9-F1
#
_cell.length_a   1.000
_cell.length_b   1.000
_cell.length_c   1.000
_cell.angle_alpha   90.00
_cell.angle_beta   90.00
_cell.angle_gamma   90.00
#
_symmetry.space_group_name_H-M   'P 1'
#
loop_
_entity.id
_entity.type
_entity.pdbx_description
1 polymer ?
#
loop_
_entity_poly.entity_id
_entity_poly.type
_entity_poly.pdbx_seq_one_letter_code
_entity_poly.pdbx_strand_id
1 'polypeptide(L)'
;MNRRITSFYGPREKKHKKTDWFENLFGFPEKKGYDHVQGQLSVKGKTLRSAANGRSFSIGTFETPSLGELRKRAVPRLEEAVGTLKLKLVSGDVSLFHGEEDNRFATFQAASQFNCLEFVSPVNTPEQGITKYTEDKTQGPACAIACAPATLYRNYFLPFPTVATSSSASSSTSSKGPVGQRNARQLNNAAEMLELLLDGDESDEMFVEGGYLLATDEVLEAVNRRLPDVDLEELKEAVRVGLHRDVQVTSTNWGKTPVDEEEQLVTQIFCSACPVSYSGNPVYLWETLATIVLEAAYEATLLSALENRLRHGGAAGSRRVYLTALGAGAFGNLMSWVVNALRRALDVVQGTDLEVYIVAYGKPDKRLLKLVKDFKTSTSTSGGSPAKEAPAASAAAASPRRHPAFSPSPHKAASSPSSSSTSPKKHHRSRDAGSEGDERRAPRMRLPLSPPAAAASSSSK
;
A
#
# COMPACT_ATOMS: atom_id res chain seq x y z
N MET A 1 -22.62 -39.57 -66.75
CA MET A 1 -21.96 -40.44 -65.75
C MET A 1 -21.45 -39.54 -64.62
N ASN A 2 -22.13 -39.50 -63.46
CA ASN A 2 -21.86 -38.50 -62.42
C ASN A 2 -20.57 -38.80 -61.64
N ARG A 3 -19.64 -37.84 -61.58
CA ARG A 3 -18.55 -37.84 -60.59
C ARG A 3 -18.96 -36.94 -59.42
N ARG A 4 -19.11 -37.53 -58.23
CA ARG A 4 -19.27 -36.79 -56.96
C ARG A 4 -17.95 -36.12 -56.62
N ILE A 5 -17.97 -34.82 -56.33
CA ILE A 5 -16.85 -34.11 -55.70
C ILE A 5 -16.99 -34.29 -54.18
N THR A 6 -16.08 -35.04 -53.58
CA THR A 6 -15.98 -35.18 -52.12
C THR A 6 -15.17 -34.02 -51.55
N SER A 7 -15.84 -33.09 -50.87
CA SER A 7 -15.20 -31.99 -50.14
C SER A 7 -14.47 -32.54 -48.91
N PHE A 8 -13.15 -32.51 -48.92
CA PHE A 8 -12.33 -32.75 -47.73
C PHE A 8 -12.42 -31.54 -46.80
N TYR A 9 -13.21 -31.64 -45.73
CA TYR A 9 -13.08 -30.75 -44.59
C TYR A 9 -11.92 -31.24 -43.71
N GLY A 10 -10.81 -30.49 -43.73
CA GLY A 10 -9.76 -30.64 -42.72
C GLY A 10 -10.29 -30.33 -41.31
N PRO A 11 -9.62 -30.82 -40.25
CA PRO A 11 -10.06 -30.58 -38.87
C PRO A 11 -10.09 -29.08 -38.59
N ARG A 12 -11.26 -28.58 -38.15
CA ARG A 12 -11.39 -27.20 -37.67
C ARG A 12 -10.41 -26.98 -36.53
N GLU A 13 -9.55 -25.98 -36.66
CA GLU A 13 -8.74 -25.49 -35.54
C GLU A 13 -9.66 -25.22 -34.35
N LYS A 14 -9.32 -25.80 -33.19
CA LYS A 14 -10.01 -25.51 -31.95
C LYS A 14 -9.77 -24.03 -31.65
N LYS A 15 -10.78 -23.18 -31.82
CA LYS A 15 -10.74 -21.79 -31.34
C LYS A 15 -10.32 -21.82 -29.87
N HIS A 16 -9.08 -21.45 -29.58
CA HIS A 16 -8.62 -21.32 -28.21
C HIS A 16 -9.55 -20.32 -27.51
N LYS A 17 -10.27 -20.82 -26.50
CA LYS A 17 -11.14 -20.00 -25.68
C LYS A 17 -10.23 -18.98 -25.01
N LYS A 18 -10.49 -17.68 -25.22
CA LYS A 18 -9.67 -16.60 -24.67
C LYS A 18 -9.88 -16.56 -23.14
N THR A 19 -9.05 -17.31 -22.44
CA THR A 19 -8.96 -17.41 -20.98
C THR A 19 -8.28 -16.16 -20.43
N ASP A 20 -8.75 -15.68 -19.28
CA ASP A 20 -8.14 -14.55 -18.59
C ASP A 20 -6.78 -14.94 -17.99
N TRP A 21 -6.02 -13.92 -17.57
CA TRP A 21 -4.66 -14.11 -17.09
C TRP A 21 -4.58 -14.99 -15.82
N PHE A 22 -5.62 -14.93 -14.97
CA PHE A 22 -5.73 -15.74 -13.76
C PHE A 22 -5.96 -17.22 -14.12
N GLU A 23 -6.92 -17.50 -15.01
CA GLU A 23 -7.21 -18.85 -15.48
C GLU A 23 -6.00 -19.47 -16.20
N ASN A 24 -5.22 -18.68 -16.93
CA ASN A 24 -3.96 -19.11 -17.55
C ASN A 24 -2.87 -19.47 -16.51
N LEU A 25 -2.73 -18.69 -15.43
CA LEU A 25 -1.70 -18.91 -14.43
C LEU A 25 -2.05 -20.09 -13.49
N PHE A 26 -3.26 -20.08 -12.94
CA PHE A 26 -3.68 -21.02 -11.89
C PHE A 26 -4.47 -22.23 -12.41
N GLY A 27 -4.93 -22.22 -13.66
CA GLY A 27 -5.62 -23.36 -14.30
C GLY A 27 -7.13 -23.46 -14.01
N PHE A 28 -7.73 -22.44 -13.40
CA PHE A 28 -9.17 -22.35 -13.16
C PHE A 28 -9.64 -20.89 -13.10
N PRO A 29 -10.89 -20.57 -13.46
CA PRO A 29 -11.38 -19.19 -13.46
C PRO A 29 -11.79 -18.72 -12.06
N GLU A 30 -11.37 -17.52 -11.68
CA GLU A 30 -11.61 -16.91 -10.36
C GLU A 30 -13.11 -16.68 -10.05
N LYS A 31 -13.90 -16.38 -11.08
CA LYS A 31 -15.35 -16.03 -11.01
C LYS A 31 -16.27 -17.09 -10.40
N LYS A 32 -15.74 -18.24 -9.97
CA LYS A 32 -16.46 -19.28 -9.23
C LYS A 32 -16.64 -18.95 -7.74
N GLY A 33 -16.07 -17.84 -7.27
CA GLY A 33 -16.29 -17.29 -5.92
C GLY A 33 -15.13 -17.53 -4.97
N TYR A 34 -15.05 -16.71 -3.92
CA TYR A 34 -13.87 -16.59 -3.08
C TYR A 34 -13.47 -17.92 -2.40
N ASP A 35 -14.44 -18.64 -1.83
CA ASP A 35 -14.18 -19.90 -1.13
C ASP A 35 -13.78 -21.03 -2.11
N HIS A 36 -14.23 -20.97 -3.37
CA HIS A 36 -13.76 -21.88 -4.41
C HIS A 36 -12.29 -21.62 -4.75
N VAL A 37 -11.86 -20.35 -4.84
CA VAL A 37 -10.45 -20.01 -5.04
C VAL A 37 -9.59 -20.53 -3.89
N GLN A 38 -10.03 -20.35 -2.63
CA GLN A 38 -9.34 -20.92 -1.47
C GLN A 38 -9.27 -22.46 -1.54
N GLY A 39 -10.35 -23.15 -1.93
CA GLY A 39 -10.39 -24.61 -2.03
C GLY A 39 -9.54 -25.23 -3.15
N GLN A 40 -9.22 -24.46 -4.20
CA GLN A 40 -8.41 -24.91 -5.33
C GLN A 40 -6.90 -24.72 -5.13
N LEU A 41 -6.49 -24.08 -4.04
CA LEU A 41 -5.12 -23.65 -3.79
C LEU A 41 -4.67 -24.08 -2.39
N SER A 42 -3.37 -24.32 -2.20
CA SER A 42 -2.81 -24.56 -0.86
C SER A 42 -1.51 -23.81 -0.66
N VAL A 43 -1.29 -23.33 0.57
CA VAL A 43 -0.08 -22.62 0.98
C VAL A 43 0.69 -23.47 1.98
N LYS A 44 1.98 -23.68 1.72
CA LYS A 44 2.90 -24.38 2.63
C LYS A 44 4.20 -23.59 2.73
N GLY A 45 4.42 -22.94 3.88
CA GLY A 45 5.57 -22.04 4.05
C GLY A 45 5.53 -20.91 3.02
N LYS A 46 6.60 -20.80 2.21
CA LYS A 46 6.75 -19.76 1.17
C LYS A 46 6.24 -20.18 -0.21
N THR A 47 5.50 -21.29 -0.31
CA THR A 47 5.04 -21.86 -1.59
C THR A 47 3.51 -21.91 -1.65
N LEU A 48 2.94 -21.43 -2.76
CA LEU A 48 1.53 -21.60 -3.10
C LEU A 48 1.41 -22.61 -4.25
N ARG A 49 0.53 -23.60 -4.11
CA ARG A 49 0.28 -24.64 -5.13
C ARG A 49 -1.16 -24.60 -5.62
N SER A 50 -1.35 -24.70 -6.94
CA SER A 50 -2.68 -24.94 -7.53
C SER A 50 -2.97 -26.42 -7.69
N ALA A 51 -4.13 -26.85 -7.20
CA ALA A 51 -4.64 -28.20 -7.43
C ALA A 51 -5.16 -28.39 -8.87
N ALA A 52 -5.55 -27.31 -9.56
CA ALA A 52 -6.20 -27.39 -10.88
C ALA A 52 -5.22 -27.71 -12.02
N ASN A 53 -3.99 -27.19 -11.96
CA ASN A 53 -2.94 -27.44 -12.96
C ASN A 53 -1.64 -28.02 -12.36
N GLY A 54 -1.58 -28.24 -11.04
CA GLY A 54 -0.43 -28.82 -10.34
C GLY A 54 0.76 -27.88 -10.13
N ARG A 55 0.76 -26.67 -10.72
CA ARG A 55 1.86 -25.70 -10.63
C ARG A 55 2.04 -25.21 -9.19
N SER A 56 3.29 -24.92 -8.84
CA SER A 56 3.67 -24.33 -7.56
C SER A 56 4.43 -23.03 -7.83
N PHE A 57 4.32 -22.08 -6.91
CA PHE A 57 4.87 -20.73 -7.06
C PHE A 57 5.52 -20.27 -5.76
N SER A 58 6.64 -19.55 -5.86
CA SER A 58 7.28 -18.91 -4.71
C SER A 58 6.54 -17.62 -4.36
N ILE A 59 5.82 -17.64 -3.24
CA ILE A 59 5.13 -16.47 -2.67
C ILE A 59 5.97 -15.74 -1.62
N GLY A 60 7.14 -16.27 -1.25
CA GLY A 60 8.06 -15.55 -0.39
C GLY A 60 7.55 -15.36 1.04
N THR A 61 7.75 -14.16 1.62
CA THR A 61 7.27 -13.79 2.96
C THR A 61 6.69 -12.39 2.99
N PHE A 62 5.51 -12.22 3.60
CA PHE A 62 4.85 -10.94 3.79
C PHE A 62 4.88 -10.50 5.25
N GLU A 63 5.26 -9.25 5.48
CA GLU A 63 5.22 -8.54 6.76
C GLU A 63 4.61 -7.13 6.53
N THR A 64 4.10 -6.49 7.59
CA THR A 64 3.54 -5.12 7.50
C THR A 64 4.24 -4.15 8.46
N PRO A 65 5.57 -3.96 8.36
CA PRO A 65 6.32 -3.18 9.34
C PRO A 65 5.96 -1.69 9.31
N SER A 66 6.08 -1.04 10.47
CA SER A 66 6.08 0.41 10.58
C SER A 66 7.43 1.00 10.15
N LEU A 67 7.47 2.30 9.83
CA LEU A 67 8.73 2.99 9.57
C LEU A 67 9.67 2.90 10.78
N GLY A 68 9.16 3.03 12.01
CA GLY A 68 9.96 2.90 13.23
C GLY A 68 10.59 1.51 13.38
N GLU A 69 9.85 0.44 13.03
CA GLU A 69 10.40 -0.93 12.98
C GLU A 69 11.48 -1.10 11.90
N LEU A 70 11.35 -0.43 10.75
CA LEU A 70 12.36 -0.45 9.69
C LEU A 70 13.60 0.38 10.06
N ARG A 71 13.43 1.57 10.63
CA ARG A 71 14.53 2.40 11.17
C ARG A 71 15.38 1.60 12.15
N LYS A 72 14.75 0.96 13.14
CA LYS A 72 15.41 0.12 14.17
C LYS A 72 16.21 -1.05 13.57
N ARG A 73 15.76 -1.63 12.45
CA ARG A 73 16.46 -2.76 11.79
C ARG A 73 17.56 -2.35 10.82
N ALA A 74 17.34 -1.27 10.07
CA ALA A 74 18.11 -0.93 8.88
C ALA A 74 19.14 0.19 9.12
N VAL A 75 18.79 1.23 9.91
CA VAL A 75 19.69 2.38 10.15
C VAL A 75 21.01 2.00 10.81
N PRO A 76 21.06 1.10 11.83
CA PRO A 76 22.33 0.64 12.41
C PRO A 76 23.25 -0.10 11.43
N ARG A 77 22.76 -0.43 10.23
CA ARG A 77 23.41 -1.27 9.22
C ARG A 77 23.73 -0.53 7.92
N LEU A 78 23.55 0.80 7.88
CA LEU A 78 23.92 1.63 6.73
C LEU A 78 25.40 1.44 6.34
N GLU A 79 26.28 1.35 7.33
CA GLU A 79 27.72 1.13 7.16
C GLU A 79 28.08 -0.27 6.62
N GLU A 80 27.16 -1.24 6.61
CA GLU A 80 27.38 -2.54 5.96
C GLU A 80 27.19 -2.46 4.42
N ALA A 81 26.57 -1.40 3.91
CA ALA A 81 26.27 -1.19 2.49
C ALA A 81 26.97 0.04 1.90
N VAL A 82 28.09 0.49 2.48
CA VAL A 82 28.83 1.70 2.04
C VAL A 82 29.10 1.69 0.54
N GLY A 83 28.83 2.81 -0.10
CA GLY A 83 29.06 2.99 -1.52
C GLY A 83 28.73 4.40 -2.01
N THR A 84 28.09 4.48 -3.18
CA THR A 84 27.65 5.74 -3.76
C THR A 84 26.25 5.55 -4.33
N LEU A 85 25.28 6.19 -3.69
CA LEU A 85 23.88 6.13 -4.09
C LEU A 85 23.75 6.64 -5.54
N LYS A 86 23.14 5.84 -6.42
CA LYS A 86 22.90 6.22 -7.82
C LYS A 86 21.44 6.57 -7.99
N LEU A 87 21.14 7.75 -8.53
CA LEU A 87 19.79 8.14 -8.91
C LEU A 87 19.62 8.23 -10.43
N LYS A 88 18.64 7.50 -10.95
CA LYS A 88 18.25 7.46 -12.36
C LYS A 88 16.75 7.71 -12.49
N LEU A 89 16.33 8.20 -13.65
CA LEU A 89 14.93 8.22 -14.06
C LEU A 89 14.80 7.34 -15.30
N VAL A 90 13.84 6.43 -15.28
CA VAL A 90 13.55 5.50 -16.38
C VAL A 90 12.08 5.64 -16.81
N SER A 91 11.82 5.38 -18.09
CA SER A 91 10.47 5.35 -18.63
C SER A 91 10.11 3.96 -19.12
N GLY A 92 8.93 3.48 -18.75
CA GLY A 92 8.46 2.14 -19.12
C GLY A 92 7.32 1.62 -18.25
N ASP A 93 6.80 0.47 -18.66
CA ASP A 93 5.89 -0.36 -17.87
C ASP A 93 6.68 -1.07 -16.76
N VAL A 94 6.31 -0.82 -15.50
CA VAL A 94 7.03 -1.39 -14.34
C VAL A 94 6.98 -2.92 -14.31
N SER A 95 5.97 -3.54 -14.92
CA SER A 95 5.90 -5.00 -15.04
C SER A 95 6.95 -5.58 -15.99
N LEU A 96 7.49 -4.80 -16.94
CA LEU A 96 8.63 -5.23 -17.75
C LEU A 96 9.91 -5.29 -16.92
N PHE A 97 10.18 -4.25 -16.11
CA PHE A 97 11.35 -4.23 -15.22
C PHE A 97 11.34 -5.37 -14.19
N HIS A 98 10.17 -5.85 -13.75
CA HIS A 98 10.08 -7.05 -12.91
C HIS A 98 10.62 -8.31 -13.62
N GLY A 99 10.39 -8.45 -14.92
CA GLY A 99 10.80 -9.62 -15.71
C GLY A 99 12.24 -9.58 -16.24
N GLU A 100 13.00 -8.51 -16.02
CA GLU A 100 14.41 -8.43 -16.40
C GLU A 100 15.27 -9.27 -15.44
N GLU A 101 16.00 -10.26 -15.95
CA GLU A 101 16.94 -11.11 -15.19
C GLU A 101 17.91 -10.27 -14.33
N ASP A 102 18.36 -9.16 -14.90
CA ASP A 102 19.25 -8.16 -14.32
C ASP A 102 18.66 -7.46 -13.07
N ASN A 103 17.34 -7.57 -12.87
CA ASN A 103 16.59 -7.09 -11.71
C ASN A 103 16.14 -8.22 -10.78
N ARG A 104 16.69 -9.43 -10.91
CA ARG A 104 16.52 -10.49 -9.90
C ARG A 104 16.94 -9.97 -8.53
N PHE A 105 16.10 -10.21 -7.53
CA PHE A 105 16.14 -9.67 -6.17
C PHE A 105 15.97 -8.15 -6.03
N ALA A 106 15.67 -7.39 -7.10
CA ALA A 106 15.43 -5.96 -6.99
C ALA A 106 14.18 -5.63 -6.14
N THR A 107 14.14 -4.42 -5.60
CA THR A 107 13.01 -3.92 -4.80
C THR A 107 12.14 -3.00 -5.64
N PHE A 108 10.82 -3.21 -5.63
CA PHE A 108 9.82 -2.44 -6.38
C PHE A 108 8.80 -1.81 -5.45
N GLN A 109 8.65 -0.48 -5.53
CA GLN A 109 7.58 0.23 -4.85
C GLN A 109 6.28 0.12 -5.68
N ALA A 110 5.24 -0.45 -5.08
CA ALA A 110 3.89 -0.49 -5.62
C ALA A 110 3.07 0.65 -5.01
N ALA A 111 2.46 1.48 -5.86
CA ALA A 111 1.44 2.43 -5.43
C ALA A 111 0.17 1.66 -5.09
N SER A 112 -0.08 1.47 -3.80
CA SER A 112 -1.08 0.57 -3.25
C SER A 112 -2.03 1.33 -2.30
N GLN A 113 -2.87 0.56 -1.62
CA GLN A 113 -3.85 0.98 -0.63
C GLN A 113 -3.37 0.52 0.76
N PHE A 114 -3.96 1.04 1.84
CA PHE A 114 -3.59 0.64 3.22
C PHE A 114 -3.92 -0.82 3.58
N ASN A 115 -4.67 -1.54 2.74
CA ASN A 115 -4.92 -2.98 2.85
C ASN A 115 -3.99 -3.85 1.99
N CYS A 116 -3.04 -3.24 1.25
CA CYS A 116 -2.15 -3.90 0.30
C CYS A 116 -2.88 -4.67 -0.83
N LEU A 117 -4.04 -4.18 -1.26
CA LEU A 117 -4.86 -4.71 -2.37
C LEU A 117 -5.25 -3.61 -3.36
N GLU A 118 -5.03 -3.88 -4.64
CA GLU A 118 -4.98 -2.88 -5.71
C GLU A 118 -6.33 -2.67 -6.42
N PHE A 119 -7.41 -2.44 -5.65
CA PHE A 119 -8.75 -2.21 -6.19
C PHE A 119 -8.99 -0.77 -6.65
N VAL A 120 -9.69 -0.56 -7.77
CA VAL A 120 -9.96 0.77 -8.38
C VAL A 120 -10.87 1.70 -7.57
N SER A 121 -11.63 1.20 -6.59
CA SER A 121 -12.63 1.97 -5.83
C SER A 121 -12.76 1.46 -4.40
N PRO A 122 -13.04 2.33 -3.40
CA PRO A 122 -13.24 1.92 -1.99
C PRO A 122 -14.35 0.88 -1.79
N VAL A 123 -15.41 0.91 -2.62
CA VAL A 123 -16.53 -0.05 -2.54
C VAL A 123 -16.19 -1.45 -3.12
N ASN A 124 -14.97 -1.65 -3.60
CA ASN A 124 -14.51 -2.96 -4.04
C ASN A 124 -14.07 -3.82 -2.86
N THR A 125 -14.50 -5.07 -2.84
CA THR A 125 -14.19 -6.01 -1.75
C THR A 125 -13.22 -7.10 -2.20
N PRO A 126 -12.44 -7.71 -1.27
CA PRO A 126 -11.59 -8.87 -1.53
C PRO A 126 -12.28 -10.05 -2.22
N GLU A 127 -13.57 -10.25 -1.95
CA GLU A 127 -14.42 -11.31 -2.52
C GLU A 127 -14.62 -11.17 -4.05
N GLN A 128 -14.42 -9.98 -4.59
CA GLN A 128 -14.54 -9.70 -6.03
C GLN A 128 -13.29 -10.14 -6.84
N GLY A 129 -12.24 -10.62 -6.18
CA GLY A 129 -11.07 -11.23 -6.81
C GLY A 129 -10.08 -10.26 -7.46
N ILE A 130 -8.90 -10.79 -7.81
CA ILE A 130 -7.75 -10.03 -8.33
C ILE A 130 -7.69 -9.99 -9.87
N THR A 131 -8.51 -10.78 -10.59
CA THR A 131 -8.49 -10.84 -12.06
C THR A 131 -8.72 -9.45 -12.68
N LYS A 132 -9.63 -8.67 -12.09
CA LYS A 132 -9.99 -7.30 -12.49
C LYS A 132 -8.85 -6.27 -12.35
N TYR A 133 -7.72 -6.59 -11.71
CA TYR A 133 -6.55 -5.69 -11.68
C TYR A 133 -6.04 -5.37 -13.10
N THR A 134 -6.29 -6.23 -14.08
CA THR A 134 -5.98 -5.94 -15.49
C THR A 134 -6.82 -4.84 -16.13
N GLU A 135 -7.89 -4.40 -15.50
CA GLU A 135 -8.73 -3.27 -15.95
C GLU A 135 -8.12 -1.93 -15.53
N ASP A 136 -7.39 -1.90 -14.42
CA ASP A 136 -6.62 -0.75 -13.97
C ASP A 136 -5.26 -0.68 -14.72
N LYS A 137 -4.82 0.54 -15.03
CA LYS A 137 -3.58 0.86 -15.74
C LYS A 137 -2.62 1.72 -14.90
N THR A 138 -2.83 1.78 -13.59
CA THR A 138 -1.90 2.37 -12.61
C THR A 138 -0.78 1.40 -12.21
N GLN A 139 0.27 1.91 -11.55
CA GLN A 139 1.49 1.12 -11.30
C GLN A 139 1.34 0.05 -10.21
N GLY A 140 0.44 0.22 -9.23
CA GLY A 140 0.14 -0.81 -8.22
C GLY A 140 -0.32 -2.14 -8.84
N PRO A 141 -1.43 -2.14 -9.60
CA PRO A 141 -1.90 -3.29 -10.36
C PRO A 141 -0.83 -3.90 -11.27
N ALA A 142 0.03 -3.10 -11.91
CA ALA A 142 1.12 -3.61 -12.74
C ALA A 142 2.12 -4.47 -11.92
N CYS A 143 2.54 -3.99 -10.75
CA CYS A 143 3.36 -4.76 -9.80
C CYS A 143 2.61 -6.00 -9.28
N ALA A 144 1.34 -5.83 -8.91
CA ALA A 144 0.52 -6.88 -8.32
C ALA A 144 0.25 -8.05 -9.29
N ILE A 145 0.04 -7.77 -10.58
CA ILE A 145 -0.14 -8.78 -11.63
C ILE A 145 1.20 -9.45 -11.97
N ALA A 146 2.32 -8.70 -11.95
CA ALA A 146 3.65 -9.27 -12.23
C ALA A 146 3.99 -10.41 -11.25
N CYS A 147 3.68 -10.21 -9.96
CA CYS A 147 3.88 -11.19 -8.89
C CYS A 147 2.54 -11.79 -8.40
N ALA A 148 1.69 -12.21 -9.32
CA ALA A 148 0.33 -12.62 -9.05
C ALA A 148 0.12 -13.70 -7.95
N PRO A 149 0.97 -14.74 -7.77
CA PRO A 149 0.80 -15.70 -6.68
C PRO A 149 0.92 -15.05 -5.30
N ALA A 150 1.80 -14.07 -5.15
CA ALA A 150 1.97 -13.29 -3.93
C ALA A 150 0.82 -12.29 -3.70
N THR A 151 0.23 -11.78 -4.78
CA THR A 151 -1.00 -10.97 -4.73
C THR A 151 -2.22 -11.80 -4.34
N LEU A 152 -2.34 -13.01 -4.89
CA LEU A 152 -3.35 -13.97 -4.50
C LEU A 152 -3.21 -14.31 -3.01
N TYR A 153 -1.99 -14.56 -2.52
CA TYR A 153 -1.74 -14.76 -1.09
C TYR A 153 -2.26 -13.60 -0.22
N ARG A 154 -1.94 -12.34 -0.57
CA ARG A 154 -2.43 -11.15 0.19
C ARG A 154 -3.95 -11.05 0.23
N ASN A 155 -4.65 -11.46 -0.83
CA ASN A 155 -6.11 -11.42 -0.87
C ASN A 155 -6.77 -12.63 -0.18
N TYR A 156 -6.28 -13.84 -0.42
CA TYR A 156 -6.97 -15.10 -0.09
C TYR A 156 -6.38 -15.89 1.08
N PHE A 157 -5.12 -15.68 1.46
CA PHE A 157 -4.42 -16.55 2.43
C PHE A 157 -3.68 -15.80 3.55
N LEU A 158 -3.69 -14.47 3.55
CA LEU A 158 -3.14 -13.65 4.63
C LEU A 158 -3.76 -14.05 5.99
N PRO A 159 -2.98 -14.49 6.99
CA PRO A 159 -3.52 -14.89 8.28
C PRO A 159 -3.94 -13.69 9.12
N PHE A 160 -5.08 -13.80 9.81
CA PHE A 160 -5.54 -12.84 10.81
C PHE A 160 -5.57 -13.51 12.19
N PRO A 161 -5.09 -12.86 13.27
CA PRO A 161 -5.18 -13.41 14.62
C PRO A 161 -6.65 -13.53 15.06
N THR A 162 -6.97 -14.57 15.84
CA THR A 162 -8.31 -14.78 16.45
C THR A 162 -8.62 -13.86 17.61
N VAL A 163 -7.62 -13.16 18.15
CA VAL A 163 -7.73 -12.22 19.26
C VAL A 163 -7.36 -10.85 18.74
N ALA A 164 -8.17 -9.84 19.07
CA ALA A 164 -7.92 -8.45 18.70
C ALA A 164 -6.75 -7.88 19.52
N THR A 165 -5.53 -8.14 19.06
CA THR A 165 -4.36 -7.32 19.38
C THR A 165 -4.07 -6.46 18.16
N SER A 166 -4.15 -5.14 18.32
CA SER A 166 -3.60 -4.20 17.33
C SER A 166 -2.09 -4.44 17.17
N SER A 167 -1.57 -4.11 15.99
CA SER A 167 -0.16 -4.23 15.55
C SER A 167 0.41 -5.66 15.31
N SER A 168 1.22 -5.76 14.25
CA SER A 168 2.06 -6.89 13.81
C SER A 168 1.39 -8.22 13.40
N ALA A 169 1.04 -8.31 12.11
CA ALA A 169 0.83 -9.58 11.43
C ALA A 169 2.17 -10.25 11.07
N SER A 170 2.89 -10.76 12.09
CA SER A 170 4.12 -11.53 11.89
C SER A 170 3.81 -12.95 11.40
N SER A 171 4.53 -13.41 10.36
CA SER A 171 4.34 -14.75 9.78
C SER A 171 4.92 -15.86 10.68
N SER A 172 4.19 -16.23 11.73
CA SER A 172 4.50 -17.37 12.60
C SER A 172 3.39 -18.44 12.58
N THR A 173 3.79 -19.70 12.42
CA THR A 173 2.96 -20.79 11.89
C THR A 173 2.08 -21.50 12.94
N SER A 174 1.38 -20.77 13.82
CA SER A 174 0.43 -21.34 14.79
C SER A 174 -1.03 -20.98 14.47
N SER A 175 -1.58 -21.66 13.47
CA SER A 175 -2.92 -21.42 12.93
C SER A 175 -4.06 -21.79 13.91
N LYS A 176 -4.66 -20.77 14.53
CA LYS A 176 -6.07 -20.81 15.00
C LYS A 176 -6.94 -19.68 14.42
N GLY A 177 -6.31 -18.74 13.72
CA GLY A 177 -6.95 -17.58 13.09
C GLY A 177 -7.60 -17.88 11.73
N PRO A 178 -8.62 -17.10 11.31
CA PRO A 178 -9.13 -17.15 9.94
C PRO A 178 -8.10 -16.57 8.95
N VAL A 179 -8.16 -17.01 7.70
CA VAL A 179 -7.25 -16.57 6.63
C VAL A 179 -7.99 -15.80 5.52
N GLY A 180 -7.22 -14.97 4.81
CA GLY A 180 -7.67 -14.14 3.71
C GLY A 180 -8.33 -12.84 4.15
N GLN A 181 -8.17 -11.79 3.34
CA GLN A 181 -8.90 -10.54 3.49
C GLN A 181 -10.33 -10.70 2.97
N ARG A 182 -11.30 -10.09 3.65
CA ARG A 182 -12.73 -10.11 3.32
C ARG A 182 -13.33 -8.73 3.55
N ASN A 183 -14.51 -8.44 3.03
CA ASN A 183 -15.13 -7.12 3.18
C ASN A 183 -15.14 -6.63 4.64
N ALA A 184 -15.57 -7.49 5.56
CA ALA A 184 -15.64 -7.24 7.00
C ALA A 184 -14.32 -7.47 7.78
N ARG A 185 -13.21 -7.76 7.09
CA ARG A 185 -11.89 -7.97 7.71
C ARG A 185 -10.77 -7.76 6.70
N GLN A 186 -10.23 -6.54 6.67
CA GLN A 186 -9.12 -6.15 5.81
C GLN A 186 -7.91 -5.76 6.66
N LEU A 187 -6.73 -5.79 6.07
CA LEU A 187 -5.54 -5.17 6.63
C LEU A 187 -5.75 -3.65 6.67
N ASN A 188 -5.29 -2.98 7.73
CA ASN A 188 -5.28 -1.52 7.82
C ASN A 188 -3.92 -1.02 8.31
N ASN A 189 -3.05 -0.68 7.37
CA ASN A 189 -1.73 -0.09 7.64
C ASN A 189 -1.78 1.38 8.09
N ALA A 190 -2.94 2.03 8.13
CA ALA A 190 -3.10 3.36 8.71
C ALA A 190 -3.48 3.35 10.19
N ALA A 191 -3.94 2.22 10.75
CA ALA A 191 -4.58 2.16 12.08
C ALA A 191 -3.75 2.83 13.19
N GLU A 192 -2.49 2.43 13.35
CA GLU A 192 -1.58 2.96 14.38
C GLU A 192 -1.31 4.47 14.21
N MET A 193 -1.19 4.95 12.97
CA MET A 193 -1.07 6.39 12.67
C MET A 193 -2.35 7.16 13.02
N LEU A 194 -3.53 6.58 12.77
CA LEU A 194 -4.81 7.20 13.11
C LEU A 194 -5.07 7.21 14.63
N GLU A 195 -4.67 6.14 15.34
CA GLU A 195 -4.73 6.06 16.81
C GLU A 195 -3.87 7.13 17.51
N LEU A 196 -2.74 7.55 16.90
CA LEU A 196 -1.94 8.67 17.39
C LEU A 196 -2.49 10.05 17.00
N LEU A 197 -3.16 10.14 15.85
CA LEU A 197 -3.60 11.40 15.26
C LEU A 197 -4.94 11.90 15.81
N LEU A 198 -5.84 10.98 16.16
CA LEU A 198 -7.24 11.26 16.48
C LEU A 198 -7.52 10.96 17.95
N ASP A 199 -8.13 11.91 18.68
CA ASP A 199 -8.85 11.56 19.90
C ASP A 199 -10.12 10.80 19.50
N GLY A 200 -10.47 9.72 20.21
CA GLY A 200 -11.39 8.67 19.73
C GLY A 200 -12.84 9.05 19.35
N ASP A 201 -13.24 10.32 19.46
CA ASP A 201 -14.48 10.84 18.87
C ASP A 201 -14.29 11.18 17.36
N GLU A 202 -13.08 11.52 16.92
CA GLU A 202 -12.76 11.88 15.51
C GLU A 202 -12.47 10.65 14.63
N SER A 203 -12.17 9.49 15.24
CA SER A 203 -11.86 8.24 14.51
C SER A 203 -13.05 7.62 13.78
N ASP A 204 -14.28 7.98 14.15
CA ASP A 204 -15.49 7.55 13.44
C ASP A 204 -15.69 8.32 12.11
N GLU A 205 -15.03 9.46 11.93
CA GLU A 205 -15.18 10.31 10.74
C GLU A 205 -13.95 10.32 9.80
N MET A 206 -12.75 9.96 10.28
CA MET A 206 -11.60 9.60 9.43
C MET A 206 -11.30 8.09 9.51
N PHE A 207 -11.61 7.36 8.45
CA PHE A 207 -11.60 5.90 8.42
C PHE A 207 -11.02 5.32 7.13
N VAL A 208 -10.77 4.01 7.11
CA VAL A 208 -10.25 3.29 5.94
C VAL A 208 -11.32 2.35 5.35
N GLU A 209 -11.79 2.66 4.14
CA GLU A 209 -12.75 1.83 3.39
C GLU A 209 -12.08 1.25 2.12
N GLY A 210 -12.11 -0.08 1.95
CA GLY A 210 -11.44 -0.73 0.82
C GLY A 210 -9.93 -0.46 0.72
N GLY A 211 -9.30 -0.01 1.81
CA GLY A 211 -7.90 0.43 1.86
C GLY A 211 -7.66 1.91 1.52
N TYR A 212 -8.70 2.68 1.22
CA TYR A 212 -8.66 4.13 1.01
C TYR A 212 -8.91 4.87 2.33
N LEU A 213 -8.01 5.79 2.70
CA LEU A 213 -8.22 6.70 3.83
C LEU A 213 -9.18 7.84 3.42
N LEU A 214 -10.35 7.91 4.04
CA LEU A 214 -11.40 8.88 3.75
C LEU A 214 -11.62 9.79 4.98
N ALA A 215 -12.00 11.05 4.73
CA ALA A 215 -12.30 12.04 5.76
C ALA A 215 -13.21 13.16 5.20
N THR A 216 -13.94 13.83 6.09
CA THR A 216 -14.69 15.08 5.80
C THR A 216 -13.76 16.30 5.82
N ASP A 217 -14.26 17.47 5.40
CA ASP A 217 -13.50 18.72 5.50
C ASP A 217 -13.27 19.07 6.98
N GLU A 218 -14.30 18.91 7.80
CA GLU A 218 -14.33 19.22 9.23
C GLU A 218 -13.26 18.44 10.03
N VAL A 219 -13.08 17.15 9.73
CA VAL A 219 -12.07 16.30 10.38
C VAL A 219 -10.67 16.66 9.92
N LEU A 220 -10.46 16.92 8.62
CA LEU A 220 -9.14 17.34 8.15
C LEU A 220 -8.76 18.71 8.74
N GLU A 221 -9.71 19.61 8.95
CA GLU A 221 -9.46 20.84 9.69
C GLU A 221 -9.13 20.58 11.17
N ALA A 222 -9.77 19.60 11.83
CA ALA A 222 -9.46 19.22 13.21
C ALA A 222 -8.04 18.62 13.34
N VAL A 223 -7.72 17.67 12.47
CA VAL A 223 -6.38 17.09 12.29
C VAL A 223 -5.33 18.20 12.07
N ASN A 224 -5.57 19.17 11.18
CA ASN A 224 -4.65 20.27 10.94
C ASN A 224 -4.52 21.24 12.13
N ARG A 225 -5.55 21.39 12.97
CA ARG A 225 -5.45 22.16 14.24
C ARG A 225 -4.61 21.44 15.28
N ARG A 226 -4.63 20.09 15.31
CA ARG A 226 -3.94 19.25 16.30
C ARG A 226 -2.50 18.91 15.93
N LEU A 227 -2.19 18.78 14.64
CA LEU A 227 -0.85 18.42 14.14
C LEU A 227 0.33 19.23 14.72
N PRO A 228 0.21 20.52 15.09
CA PRO A 228 1.28 21.25 15.78
C PRO A 228 1.63 20.73 17.19
N ASP A 229 0.70 20.02 17.85
CA ASP A 229 0.86 19.47 19.20
C ASP A 229 1.25 17.97 19.20
N VAL A 230 1.35 17.34 18.03
CA VAL A 230 1.72 15.93 17.83
C VAL A 230 3.20 15.82 17.44
N ASP A 231 3.91 14.81 17.96
CA ASP A 231 5.26 14.49 17.48
C ASP A 231 5.18 13.92 16.05
N LEU A 232 5.61 14.72 15.07
CA LEU A 232 5.57 14.37 13.65
C LEU A 232 6.55 13.26 13.27
N GLU A 233 7.61 13.00 14.05
CA GLU A 233 8.46 11.82 13.84
C GLU A 233 7.81 10.56 14.42
N GLU A 234 7.19 10.63 15.59
CA GLU A 234 6.41 9.50 16.14
C GLU A 234 5.28 9.10 15.19
N LEU A 235 4.53 10.08 14.67
CA LEU A 235 3.46 9.85 13.70
C LEU A 235 3.98 9.25 12.38
N LYS A 236 5.16 9.65 11.91
CA LYS A 236 5.82 8.99 10.76
C LYS A 236 6.27 7.58 11.08
N GLU A 237 6.81 7.34 12.28
CA GLU A 237 7.24 6.01 12.70
C GLU A 237 6.11 4.99 12.79
N ALA A 238 4.87 5.44 13.05
CA ALA A 238 3.66 4.63 13.05
C ALA A 238 3.12 4.26 11.65
N VAL A 239 3.56 4.94 10.57
CA VAL A 239 3.10 4.61 9.20
C VAL A 239 3.61 3.23 8.80
N ARG A 240 2.70 2.33 8.41
CA ARG A 240 3.03 0.95 8.03
C ARG A 240 3.00 0.74 6.52
N VAL A 241 3.88 -0.12 6.01
CA VAL A 241 3.93 -0.52 4.59
C VAL A 241 3.76 -2.03 4.47
N GLY A 242 3.18 -2.53 3.38
CA GLY A 242 3.22 -3.96 3.08
C GLY A 242 4.56 -4.34 2.46
N LEU A 243 5.25 -5.34 2.98
CA LEU A 243 6.58 -5.73 2.53
C LEU A 243 6.58 -7.22 2.20
N HIS A 244 6.72 -7.53 0.91
CA HIS A 244 6.65 -8.88 0.37
C HIS A 244 7.98 -9.26 -0.28
N ARG A 245 8.74 -10.12 0.39
CA ARG A 245 10.12 -10.48 -0.01
C ARG A 245 10.17 -11.79 -0.77
N ASP A 246 11.03 -11.84 -1.79
CA ASP A 246 11.32 -13.03 -2.61
C ASP A 246 10.06 -13.61 -3.29
N VAL A 247 9.25 -12.73 -3.86
CA VAL A 247 8.04 -13.10 -4.61
C VAL A 247 8.38 -13.41 -6.07
N GLN A 248 7.85 -14.51 -6.60
CA GLN A 248 8.08 -14.89 -8.00
C GLN A 248 7.38 -13.95 -8.97
N VAL A 249 8.10 -13.53 -10.00
CA VAL A 249 7.54 -12.85 -11.17
C VAL A 249 7.01 -13.91 -12.14
N THR A 250 5.70 -13.92 -12.37
CA THR A 250 5.02 -14.89 -13.25
C THR A 250 4.52 -14.30 -14.56
N SER A 251 4.54 -12.97 -14.69
CA SER A 251 4.14 -12.30 -15.94
C SER A 251 4.68 -10.88 -16.06
N THR A 252 4.70 -10.37 -17.30
CA THR A 252 4.88 -8.95 -17.64
C THR A 252 3.76 -8.49 -18.57
N ASN A 253 3.75 -7.19 -18.93
CA ASN A 253 2.77 -6.61 -19.87
C ASN A 253 1.32 -6.89 -19.42
N TRP A 254 1.02 -6.60 -18.15
CA TRP A 254 -0.33 -6.74 -17.57
C TRP A 254 -0.90 -8.16 -17.68
N GLY A 255 -0.08 -9.18 -17.37
CA GLY A 255 -0.51 -10.58 -17.40
C GLY A 255 -0.58 -11.21 -18.80
N LYS A 256 -0.18 -10.49 -19.85
CA LYS A 256 -0.24 -10.99 -21.24
C LYS A 256 0.97 -11.83 -21.64
N THR A 257 2.12 -11.57 -21.04
CA THR A 257 3.38 -12.26 -21.36
C THR A 257 3.80 -13.05 -20.13
N PRO A 258 3.71 -14.40 -20.14
CA PRO A 258 4.19 -15.22 -19.04
C PRO A 258 5.70 -15.05 -18.83
N VAL A 259 6.13 -15.18 -17.57
CA VAL A 259 7.52 -15.39 -17.18
C VAL A 259 7.58 -16.78 -16.55
N ASP A 260 8.38 -17.67 -17.15
CA ASP A 260 8.51 -19.08 -16.74
C ASP A 260 9.94 -19.33 -16.24
N GLU A 261 10.37 -18.48 -15.31
CA GLU A 261 11.66 -18.54 -14.62
C GLU A 261 11.36 -18.56 -13.11
N GLU A 262 11.60 -19.69 -12.46
CA GLU A 262 11.24 -19.89 -11.04
C GLU A 262 12.14 -19.07 -10.11
N GLU A 263 13.37 -18.77 -10.52
CA GLU A 263 14.33 -18.01 -9.74
C GLU A 263 14.21 -16.48 -9.96
N GLN A 264 13.31 -16.01 -10.83
CA GLN A 264 13.03 -14.58 -10.99
C GLN A 264 12.18 -14.06 -9.82
N LEU A 265 12.85 -13.92 -8.68
CA LEU A 265 12.28 -13.45 -7.42
C LEU A 265 12.59 -11.97 -7.22
N VAL A 266 11.64 -11.20 -6.71
CA VAL A 266 11.80 -9.76 -6.39
C VAL A 266 11.27 -9.44 -4.99
N THR A 267 11.52 -8.23 -4.50
CA THR A 267 10.87 -7.70 -3.28
C THR A 267 9.89 -6.59 -3.68
N GLN A 268 8.67 -6.60 -3.15
CA GLN A 268 7.65 -5.59 -3.40
C GLN A 268 7.27 -4.85 -2.11
N ILE A 269 7.25 -3.51 -2.17
CA ILE A 269 6.83 -2.63 -1.08
C ILE A 269 5.51 -1.95 -1.48
N PHE A 270 4.43 -2.32 -0.80
CA PHE A 270 3.09 -1.79 -0.98
C PHE A 270 2.92 -0.57 -0.08
N CYS A 271 3.07 0.60 -0.68
CA CYS A 271 2.93 1.89 -0.01
C CYS A 271 1.60 2.53 -0.39
N SER A 272 0.88 3.05 0.61
CA SER A 272 -0.28 3.92 0.38
C SER A 272 0.16 5.39 0.35
N ALA A 273 -0.68 6.22 -0.25
CA ALA A 273 -0.67 7.68 -0.07
C ALA A 273 -2.08 8.13 0.27
N CYS A 274 -2.26 9.36 0.78
CA CYS A 274 -3.58 9.92 1.01
C CYS A 274 -4.34 10.03 -0.34
N PRO A 275 -5.59 9.55 -0.45
CA PRO A 275 -6.34 9.56 -1.71
C PRO A 275 -7.08 10.90 -1.89
N VAL A 276 -6.32 12.01 -1.92
CA VAL A 276 -6.78 13.42 -2.00
C VAL A 276 -7.93 13.65 -2.99
N SER A 277 -7.90 13.01 -4.16
CA SER A 277 -8.93 13.17 -5.20
C SER A 277 -10.20 12.31 -5.02
N TYR A 278 -10.25 11.41 -4.04
CA TYR A 278 -11.37 10.48 -3.84
C TYR A 278 -12.42 10.99 -2.84
N SER A 279 -12.02 11.82 -1.87
CA SER A 279 -12.90 12.36 -0.83
C SER A 279 -13.57 13.69 -1.22
N GLY A 280 -13.02 14.41 -2.20
CA GLY A 280 -13.57 15.67 -2.70
C GLY A 280 -13.25 16.92 -1.87
N ASN A 281 -12.45 16.78 -0.80
CA ASN A 281 -11.99 17.90 0.02
C ASN A 281 -11.08 18.85 -0.78
N PRO A 282 -10.94 20.12 -0.36
CA PRO A 282 -9.86 20.99 -0.82
C PRO A 282 -8.47 20.38 -0.60
N VAL A 283 -7.62 20.44 -1.64
CA VAL A 283 -6.27 19.81 -1.64
C VAL A 283 -5.39 20.28 -0.46
N TYR A 284 -5.51 21.54 -0.03
CA TYR A 284 -4.69 22.08 1.06
C TYR A 284 -4.96 21.41 2.41
N LEU A 285 -6.18 20.89 2.65
CA LEU A 285 -6.52 20.19 3.89
C LEU A 285 -5.74 18.87 4.05
N TRP A 286 -5.27 18.29 2.95
CA TRP A 286 -4.47 17.07 2.97
C TRP A 286 -2.97 17.31 3.12
N GLU A 287 -2.46 18.53 2.93
CA GLU A 287 -1.02 18.79 2.68
C GLU A 287 -0.10 18.19 3.75
N THR A 288 -0.39 18.43 5.03
CA THR A 288 0.45 17.98 6.14
C THR A 288 0.45 16.45 6.26
N LEU A 289 -0.74 15.84 6.35
CA LEU A 289 -0.89 14.39 6.50
C LEU A 289 -0.37 13.62 5.27
N ALA A 290 -0.65 14.12 4.06
CA ALA A 290 -0.13 13.54 2.82
C ALA A 290 1.39 13.59 2.76
N THR A 291 2.02 14.69 3.20
CA THR A 291 3.48 14.81 3.24
C THR A 291 4.09 13.81 4.25
N ILE A 292 3.49 13.66 5.43
CA ILE A 292 3.89 12.69 6.46
C ILE A 292 3.86 11.25 5.92
N VAL A 293 2.73 10.85 5.32
CA VAL A 293 2.57 9.51 4.72
C VAL A 293 3.55 9.28 3.57
N LEU A 294 3.78 10.28 2.72
CA LEU A 294 4.73 10.19 1.61
C LEU A 294 6.18 10.07 2.09
N GLU A 295 6.61 10.87 3.07
CA GLU A 295 7.95 10.79 3.66
C GLU A 295 8.21 9.39 4.22
N ALA A 296 7.30 8.91 5.07
CA ALA A 296 7.43 7.60 5.68
C ALA A 296 7.41 6.46 4.66
N ALA A 297 6.54 6.53 3.64
CA ALA A 297 6.47 5.53 2.59
C ALA A 297 7.77 5.40 1.77
N TYR A 298 8.39 6.52 1.38
CA TYR A 298 9.66 6.48 0.63
C TYR A 298 10.83 6.04 1.52
N GLU A 299 10.91 6.53 2.76
CA GLU A 299 11.96 6.12 3.70
C GLU A 299 11.86 4.61 4.00
N ALA A 300 10.66 4.12 4.33
CA ALA A 300 10.39 2.69 4.55
C ALA A 300 10.76 1.82 3.33
N THR A 301 10.52 2.32 2.11
CA THR A 301 10.90 1.62 0.87
C THR A 301 12.42 1.50 0.74
N LEU A 302 13.17 2.57 0.99
CA LEU A 302 14.63 2.58 0.86
C LEU A 302 15.33 1.81 1.98
N LEU A 303 14.82 1.86 3.21
CA LEU A 303 15.29 1.01 4.32
C LEU A 303 15.00 -0.48 4.08
N SER A 304 13.82 -0.82 3.53
CA SER A 304 13.51 -2.20 3.13
C SER A 304 14.42 -2.71 2.00
N ALA A 305 14.80 -1.82 1.07
CA ALA A 305 15.74 -2.12 0.01
C ALA A 305 17.18 -2.31 0.52
N LEU A 306 17.60 -1.54 1.53
CA LEU A 306 18.87 -1.73 2.23
C LEU A 306 18.93 -3.11 2.90
N GLU A 307 17.90 -3.51 3.65
CA GLU A 307 17.83 -4.86 4.21
C GLU A 307 17.89 -5.94 3.12
N ASN A 308 17.20 -5.72 1.99
CA ASN A 308 17.20 -6.64 0.86
C ASN A 308 18.60 -6.78 0.22
N ARG A 309 19.30 -5.65 0.02
CA ARG A 309 20.68 -5.55 -0.46
C ARG A 309 21.65 -6.28 0.47
N LEU A 310 21.51 -6.13 1.77
CA LEU A 310 22.36 -6.80 2.76
C LEU A 310 22.11 -8.31 2.78
N ARG A 311 20.84 -8.71 2.80
CA ARG A 311 20.39 -10.11 2.81
C ARG A 311 20.85 -10.92 1.59
N HIS A 312 20.90 -10.29 0.42
CA HIS A 312 21.36 -10.89 -0.85
C HIS A 312 22.82 -10.55 -1.19
N GLY A 313 23.57 -9.92 -0.27
CA GLY A 313 25.00 -9.62 -0.45
C GLY A 313 25.36 -8.71 -1.63
N GLY A 314 24.39 -8.02 -2.25
CA GLY A 314 24.60 -7.22 -3.47
C GLY A 314 24.54 -8.01 -4.78
N ALA A 315 24.21 -9.30 -4.72
CA ALA A 315 24.04 -10.16 -5.89
C ALA A 315 22.92 -9.65 -6.83
N ALA A 316 23.10 -9.89 -8.13
CA ALA A 316 22.17 -9.51 -9.20
C ALA A 316 21.65 -8.06 -9.06
N GLY A 317 20.33 -7.89 -9.04
CA GLY A 317 19.62 -6.64 -8.89
C GLY A 317 19.32 -6.24 -7.45
N SER A 318 19.82 -6.92 -6.41
CA SER A 318 19.42 -6.69 -5.01
C SER A 318 19.66 -5.27 -4.47
N ARG A 319 20.59 -4.51 -5.06
CA ARG A 319 20.82 -3.07 -4.80
C ARG A 319 19.87 -2.13 -5.56
N ARG A 320 19.13 -2.62 -6.56
CA ARG A 320 18.25 -1.82 -7.42
C ARG A 320 16.91 -1.60 -6.75
N VAL A 321 16.45 -0.35 -6.76
CA VAL A 321 15.18 0.07 -6.17
C VAL A 321 14.38 0.86 -7.20
N TYR A 322 13.21 0.34 -7.57
CA TYR A 322 12.30 1.00 -8.50
C TYR A 322 11.23 1.76 -7.71
N LEU A 323 11.32 3.09 -7.71
CA LEU A 323 10.38 3.98 -7.03
C LEU A 323 9.35 4.51 -8.02
N THR A 324 8.12 4.67 -7.56
CA THR A 324 7.03 5.30 -8.33
C THR A 324 6.85 6.75 -7.89
N ALA A 325 6.11 7.56 -8.66
CA ALA A 325 5.65 8.86 -8.20
C ALA A 325 4.38 8.68 -7.34
N LEU A 326 4.57 8.13 -6.14
CA LEU A 326 3.54 7.63 -5.24
C LEU A 326 2.42 8.67 -5.02
N GLY A 327 1.18 8.27 -5.26
CA GLY A 327 0.00 9.12 -5.05
C GLY A 327 -0.20 10.27 -6.05
N ALA A 328 0.78 10.64 -6.89
CA ALA A 328 0.69 11.78 -7.81
C ALA A 328 -0.04 11.49 -9.15
N GLY A 329 -0.73 10.35 -9.23
CA GLY A 329 -1.65 9.98 -10.31
C GLY A 329 -3.10 10.06 -9.83
N ALA A 330 -3.79 8.92 -9.83
CA ALA A 330 -5.21 8.82 -9.46
C ALA A 330 -5.55 9.41 -8.08
N PHE A 331 -4.66 9.25 -7.09
CA PHE A 331 -4.88 9.78 -5.73
C PHE A 331 -4.74 11.31 -5.64
N GLY A 332 -4.14 11.99 -6.63
CA GLY A 332 -4.10 13.45 -6.71
C GLY A 332 -3.15 14.18 -5.75
N ASN A 333 -2.14 13.50 -5.20
CA ASN A 333 -1.12 14.15 -4.37
C ASN A 333 -0.30 15.13 -5.21
N LEU A 334 0.04 16.30 -4.65
CA LEU A 334 0.87 17.25 -5.38
C LEU A 334 2.28 16.69 -5.57
N MET A 335 2.75 16.68 -6.82
CA MET A 335 4.09 16.21 -7.19
C MET A 335 5.22 16.99 -6.48
N SER A 336 4.95 18.19 -5.95
CA SER A 336 5.87 18.90 -5.05
C SER A 336 6.08 18.15 -3.73
N TRP A 337 5.03 17.65 -3.09
CA TRP A 337 5.11 16.85 -1.87
C TRP A 337 5.91 15.58 -2.14
N VAL A 338 5.57 14.87 -3.23
CA VAL A 338 6.26 13.66 -3.69
C VAL A 338 7.76 13.88 -3.91
N VAL A 339 8.15 14.95 -4.59
CA VAL A 339 9.57 15.26 -4.86
C VAL A 339 10.33 15.65 -3.60
N ASN A 340 9.67 16.28 -2.62
CA ASN A 340 10.28 16.63 -1.34
C ASN A 340 10.46 15.41 -0.44
N ALA A 341 9.44 14.54 -0.36
CA ALA A 341 9.52 13.26 0.35
C ALA A 341 10.59 12.33 -0.25
N LEU A 342 10.65 12.22 -1.58
CA LEU A 342 11.73 11.52 -2.29
C LEU A 342 13.12 12.04 -1.90
N ARG A 343 13.31 13.37 -1.85
CA ARG A 343 14.61 13.96 -1.49
C ARG A 343 15.02 13.54 -0.07
N ARG A 344 14.13 13.74 0.92
CA ARG A 344 14.37 13.36 2.31
C ARG A 344 14.73 11.88 2.46
N ALA A 345 13.99 10.99 1.80
CA ALA A 345 14.26 9.57 1.85
C ALA A 345 15.59 9.17 1.17
N LEU A 346 15.99 9.86 0.09
CA LEU A 346 17.30 9.66 -0.55
C LEU A 346 18.46 10.10 0.35
N ASP A 347 18.29 11.20 1.10
CA ASP A 347 19.30 11.72 2.02
C ASP A 347 19.61 10.69 3.14
N VAL A 348 18.60 9.95 3.64
CA VAL A 348 18.74 8.87 4.64
C VAL A 348 19.66 7.73 4.18
N VAL A 349 19.74 7.46 2.87
CA VAL A 349 20.54 6.35 2.30
C VAL A 349 21.68 6.83 1.40
N GLN A 350 22.06 8.11 1.47
CA GLN A 350 23.04 8.75 0.57
C GLN A 350 24.40 8.03 0.52
N GLY A 351 24.87 7.50 1.66
CA GLY A 351 26.16 6.80 1.79
C GLY A 351 26.17 5.34 1.30
N THR A 352 25.04 4.81 0.82
CA THR A 352 24.89 3.38 0.47
C THR A 352 25.18 3.09 -1.01
N ASP A 353 25.40 1.82 -1.37
CA ASP A 353 25.60 1.37 -2.75
C ASP A 353 24.29 1.16 -3.56
N LEU A 354 23.15 1.61 -3.03
CA LEU A 354 21.84 1.46 -3.68
C LEU A 354 21.77 2.17 -5.04
N GLU A 355 20.99 1.58 -5.95
CA GLU A 355 20.70 2.14 -7.26
C GLU A 355 19.19 2.42 -7.38
N VAL A 356 18.81 3.68 -7.25
CA VAL A 356 17.41 4.13 -7.28
C VAL A 356 17.00 4.55 -8.70
N TYR A 357 15.90 3.95 -9.17
CA TYR A 357 15.29 4.14 -10.48
C TYR A 357 13.89 4.72 -10.28
N ILE A 358 13.69 6.00 -10.55
CA ILE A 358 12.35 6.62 -10.55
C ILE A 358 11.65 6.22 -11.86
N VAL A 359 10.50 5.55 -11.76
CA VAL A 359 9.75 4.99 -12.90
C VAL A 359 8.62 5.94 -13.33
N ALA A 360 8.70 6.40 -14.58
CA ALA A 360 7.65 7.18 -15.23
C ALA A 360 7.04 6.40 -16.42
N TYR A 361 5.78 5.98 -16.31
CA TYR A 361 5.11 5.25 -17.40
C TYR A 361 5.04 6.05 -18.72
N GLY A 362 4.77 7.35 -18.61
CA GLY A 362 4.73 8.29 -19.72
C GLY A 362 5.85 9.34 -19.66
N LYS A 363 5.59 10.51 -20.24
CA LYS A 363 6.52 11.66 -20.19
C LYS A 363 6.81 12.05 -18.72
N PRO A 364 8.08 12.06 -18.28
CA PRO A 364 8.41 12.40 -16.90
C PRO A 364 8.06 13.84 -16.51
N ASP A 365 7.65 14.06 -15.24
CA ASP A 365 7.45 15.40 -14.70
C ASP A 365 8.78 16.16 -14.62
N LYS A 366 8.75 17.46 -14.96
CA LYS A 366 9.93 18.34 -14.95
C LYS A 366 10.62 18.40 -13.57
N ARG A 367 9.88 18.24 -12.47
CA ARG A 367 10.40 18.25 -11.10
C ARG A 367 11.19 16.98 -10.78
N LEU A 368 10.76 15.82 -11.27
CA LEU A 368 11.53 14.56 -11.15
C LEU A 368 12.80 14.61 -12.00
N LEU A 369 12.73 15.16 -13.22
CA LEU A 369 13.92 15.43 -14.05
C LEU A 369 14.88 16.41 -13.37
N LYS A 370 14.37 17.45 -12.70
CA LYS A 370 15.18 18.38 -11.92
C LYS A 370 15.86 17.68 -10.74
N LEU A 371 15.12 16.90 -9.94
CA LEU A 371 15.65 16.13 -8.81
C LEU A 371 16.86 15.27 -9.24
N VAL A 372 16.72 14.51 -10.33
CA VAL A 372 17.79 13.65 -10.86
C VAL A 372 18.98 14.45 -11.40
N LYS A 373 18.75 15.65 -11.94
CA LYS A 373 19.82 16.57 -12.36
C LYS A 373 20.57 17.14 -11.16
N ASP A 374 19.84 17.64 -10.16
CA ASP A 374 20.40 18.23 -8.94
C ASP A 374 21.29 17.21 -8.19
N PHE A 375 20.82 15.96 -8.08
CA PHE A 375 21.54 14.84 -7.46
C PHE A 375 22.87 14.51 -8.16
N LYS A 376 22.91 14.60 -9.50
CA LYS A 376 24.16 14.41 -10.27
C LYS A 376 25.15 15.55 -10.05
N THR A 377 24.66 16.77 -9.83
CA THR A 377 25.56 17.91 -9.54
C THR A 377 26.17 17.82 -8.15
N SER A 378 25.40 17.50 -7.10
CA SER A 378 25.92 17.40 -5.73
C SER A 378 27.01 16.32 -5.59
N THR A 379 26.76 15.14 -6.16
CA THR A 379 27.71 14.01 -6.18
C THR A 379 28.99 14.29 -6.96
N SER A 380 28.95 15.20 -7.96
CA SER A 380 30.16 15.61 -8.70
C SER A 380 31.04 16.60 -7.91
N THR A 381 30.44 17.48 -7.10
CA THR A 381 31.20 18.46 -6.30
C THR A 381 31.82 17.87 -5.03
N SER A 382 31.31 16.75 -4.52
CA SER A 382 31.90 16.06 -3.35
C SER A 382 33.13 15.19 -3.68
N GLY A 383 33.53 15.09 -4.95
CA GLY A 383 34.64 14.23 -5.40
C GLY A 383 36.06 14.81 -5.20
N GLY A 384 36.22 15.93 -4.50
CA GLY A 384 37.48 16.67 -4.40
C GLY A 384 38.08 16.75 -2.99
N SER A 385 38.91 15.75 -2.64
CA SER A 385 39.73 15.63 -1.42
C SER A 385 39.01 15.56 -0.05
N PRO A 386 39.56 14.78 0.91
CA PRO A 386 38.98 14.62 2.25
C PRO A 386 39.45 15.70 3.24
N ALA A 387 38.81 15.68 4.42
CA ALA A 387 39.08 16.43 5.64
C ALA A 387 38.58 17.89 5.71
N LYS A 388 37.41 18.06 6.36
CA LYS A 388 37.35 18.89 7.58
C LYS A 388 36.25 18.44 8.54
N GLU A 389 36.53 18.66 9.81
CA GLU A 389 35.89 18.17 11.03
C GLU A 389 34.36 18.13 11.06
N ALA A 390 33.81 17.03 11.57
CA ALA A 390 32.44 16.98 12.10
C ALA A 390 32.37 17.80 13.41
N PRO A 391 31.26 18.53 13.67
CA PRO A 391 31.07 19.22 14.94
C PRO A 391 30.89 18.20 16.07
N ALA A 392 31.64 18.38 17.15
CA ALA A 392 31.63 17.46 18.28
C ALA A 392 30.25 17.42 18.97
N ALA A 393 29.70 16.21 19.13
CA ALA A 393 28.53 15.99 19.95
C ALA A 393 28.85 16.26 21.43
N SER A 394 28.20 17.25 22.02
CA SER A 394 28.32 17.56 23.45
C SER A 394 27.62 16.48 24.30
N ALA A 395 28.41 15.57 24.86
CA ALA A 395 27.94 14.59 25.83
C ALA A 395 27.74 15.24 27.20
N ALA A 396 26.51 15.68 27.50
CA ALA A 396 26.11 16.07 28.85
C ALA A 396 25.48 14.88 29.58
N ALA A 397 26.18 14.31 30.55
CA ALA A 397 25.67 13.21 31.35
C ALA A 397 24.58 13.70 32.34
N ALA A 398 23.41 13.05 32.31
CA ALA A 398 22.35 13.24 33.29
C ALA A 398 22.09 11.93 34.05
N SER A 399 22.38 11.90 35.35
CA SER A 399 22.08 10.75 36.22
C SER A 399 20.56 10.58 36.43
N PRO A 400 20.07 9.34 36.66
CA PRO A 400 18.64 9.08 36.77
C PRO A 400 18.06 9.66 38.08
N ARG A 401 17.06 10.54 37.94
CA ARG A 401 16.21 10.94 39.08
C ARG A 401 15.20 9.84 39.37
N ARG A 402 15.19 9.36 40.63
CA ARG A 402 14.17 8.44 41.13
C ARG A 402 12.83 9.16 41.26
N HIS A 403 11.77 8.61 40.67
CA HIS A 403 10.41 8.95 41.07
C HIS A 403 9.97 8.05 42.24
N PRO A 404 9.31 8.58 43.28
CA PRO A 404 8.79 7.77 44.38
C PRO A 404 7.53 7.02 43.95
N ALA A 405 7.43 5.75 44.32
CA ALA A 405 6.21 4.97 44.16
C ALA A 405 5.13 5.48 45.12
N PHE A 406 3.92 5.71 44.61
CA PHE A 406 2.72 5.93 45.43
C PHE A 406 1.75 4.76 45.24
N SER A 407 1.57 4.00 46.31
CA SER A 407 0.58 2.91 46.38
C SER A 407 -0.81 3.46 46.67
N PRO A 408 -1.87 3.01 45.97
CA PRO A 408 -3.24 3.17 46.44
C PRO A 408 -3.63 2.01 47.37
N SER A 409 -4.30 2.33 48.47
CA SER A 409 -5.04 1.37 49.30
C SER A 409 -6.43 1.94 49.63
N PRO A 410 -7.45 1.09 49.88
CA PRO A 410 -8.84 1.43 49.55
C PRO A 410 -9.69 1.81 50.77
N HIS A 411 -10.84 2.49 50.52
CA HIS A 411 -12.16 2.23 51.14
C HIS A 411 -13.21 3.20 50.55
N LYS A 412 -14.25 2.67 49.86
CA LYS A 412 -15.63 2.37 50.31
C LYS A 412 -16.65 3.53 50.19
N ALA A 413 -17.45 3.44 49.13
CA ALA A 413 -18.92 3.62 49.02
C ALA A 413 -19.69 4.61 49.91
N ALA A 414 -20.51 5.46 49.26
CA ALA A 414 -21.97 5.50 49.49
C ALA A 414 -22.77 6.28 48.39
N SER A 415 -23.98 5.77 48.09
CA SER A 415 -25.22 6.47 47.68
C SER A 415 -25.28 7.51 46.54
N SER A 416 -25.97 7.14 45.46
CA SER A 416 -26.84 8.00 44.61
C SER A 416 -28.10 8.46 45.39
N PRO A 417 -28.97 9.42 44.93
CA PRO A 417 -29.71 9.29 43.65
C PRO A 417 -30.17 10.57 42.89
N SER A 418 -30.68 10.32 41.67
CA SER A 418 -31.82 10.96 40.97
C SER A 418 -31.74 12.33 40.26
N SER A 419 -32.26 12.33 39.02
CA SER A 419 -32.98 13.43 38.29
C SER A 419 -32.20 14.70 37.89
N SER A 420 -32.50 15.42 36.79
CA SER A 420 -33.40 15.19 35.64
C SER A 420 -33.11 16.19 34.49
N SER A 421 -33.39 15.81 33.24
CA SER A 421 -33.81 16.65 32.09
C SER A 421 -33.27 18.09 31.89
N THR A 422 -32.68 18.38 30.72
CA THR A 422 -33.38 19.08 29.61
C THR A 422 -32.48 19.35 28.39
N SER A 423 -33.03 19.14 27.19
CA SER A 423 -32.49 19.61 25.90
C SER A 423 -33.66 20.27 25.10
N PRO A 424 -33.44 20.96 23.95
CA PRO A 424 -33.73 22.40 23.93
C PRO A 424 -35.01 22.80 23.18
N LYS A 425 -35.40 24.08 23.33
CA LYS A 425 -36.54 24.68 22.62
C LYS A 425 -36.31 24.71 21.09
N LYS A 426 -37.30 24.23 20.34
CA LYS A 426 -37.46 24.52 18.90
C LYS A 426 -37.96 25.97 18.72
N HIS A 427 -37.38 26.71 17.78
CA HIS A 427 -38.01 27.89 17.18
C HIS A 427 -38.25 27.67 15.68
N HIS A 428 -39.25 28.34 15.11
CA HIS A 428 -39.82 28.03 13.80
C HIS A 428 -39.93 29.29 12.93
N ARG A 429 -39.32 29.23 11.73
CA ARG A 429 -39.65 29.91 10.45
C ARG A 429 -39.94 31.43 10.38
N SER A 430 -39.14 32.09 9.54
CA SER A 430 -39.53 32.90 8.34
C SER A 430 -38.23 33.16 7.52
N ARG A 431 -38.11 32.98 6.19
CA ARG A 431 -38.73 33.70 5.03
C ARG A 431 -38.51 35.21 5.06
N ASP A 432 -38.13 35.94 4.00
CA ASP A 432 -37.74 35.68 2.57
C ASP A 432 -37.08 36.99 2.03
N ALA A 433 -36.39 37.16 0.89
CA ALA A 433 -35.66 36.31 -0.10
C ALA A 433 -34.96 37.26 -1.14
N GLY A 434 -34.00 36.82 -1.98
CA GLY A 434 -33.47 37.68 -3.08
C GLY A 434 -32.23 37.23 -3.88
N SER A 435 -32.33 37.36 -5.23
CA SER A 435 -31.27 37.47 -6.29
C SER A 435 -30.05 36.52 -6.26
N GLU A 436 -29.92 35.55 -7.17
CA GLU A 436 -29.43 35.67 -8.58
C GLU A 436 -27.90 35.72 -8.73
N GLY A 437 -27.35 34.84 -9.58
CA GLY A 437 -25.92 34.67 -9.84
C GLY A 437 -25.64 33.37 -10.60
N ASP A 438 -25.69 33.42 -11.93
CA ASP A 438 -25.48 32.28 -12.85
C ASP A 438 -23.98 31.95 -13.00
N GLU A 439 -23.57 30.71 -12.69
CA GLU A 439 -22.32 30.16 -13.23
C GLU A 439 -22.32 28.63 -13.35
N ARG A 440 -21.61 28.13 -14.37
CA ARG A 440 -21.87 26.82 -15.01
C ARG A 440 -21.25 25.65 -14.24
N ARG A 441 -22.09 24.74 -13.72
CA ARG A 441 -21.65 23.49 -13.07
C ARG A 441 -21.65 22.28 -14.00
N ALA A 442 -20.54 21.53 -14.00
CA ALA A 442 -20.43 20.19 -14.56
C ALA A 442 -21.32 19.18 -13.80
N PRO A 443 -21.73 18.06 -14.41
CA PRO A 443 -22.79 17.21 -13.87
C PRO A 443 -22.36 16.43 -12.62
N ARG A 444 -23.08 16.62 -11.51
CA ARG A 444 -23.01 15.74 -10.33
C ARG A 444 -23.60 14.37 -10.67
N MET A 445 -22.81 13.30 -10.55
CA MET A 445 -23.37 11.95 -10.46
C MET A 445 -24.22 11.82 -9.19
N ARG A 446 -25.45 11.35 -9.32
CA ARG A 446 -26.27 10.93 -8.18
C ARG A 446 -25.90 9.50 -7.82
N LEU A 447 -25.55 9.25 -6.56
CA LEU A 447 -25.52 7.91 -6.00
C LEU A 447 -26.94 7.32 -6.01
N PRO A 448 -27.14 6.05 -6.39
CA PRO A 448 -28.45 5.41 -6.33
C PRO A 448 -28.85 5.13 -4.88
N LEU A 449 -30.12 5.38 -4.56
CA LEU A 449 -30.71 5.04 -3.26
C LEU A 449 -30.84 3.52 -3.12
N SER A 450 -30.50 2.99 -1.94
CA SER A 450 -30.65 1.57 -1.60
C SER A 450 -32.12 1.12 -1.68
N PRO A 451 -32.41 -0.09 -2.20
CA PRO A 451 -33.75 -0.66 -2.15
C PRO A 451 -34.12 -1.10 -0.71
N PRO A 452 -35.42 -1.12 -0.35
CA PRO A 452 -35.87 -1.49 0.99
C PRO A 452 -35.72 -2.99 1.28
N ALA A 453 -35.58 -3.33 2.57
CA ALA A 453 -35.40 -4.69 3.05
C ALA A 453 -36.59 -5.61 2.70
N ALA A 454 -36.30 -6.81 2.21
CA ALA A 454 -37.30 -7.84 1.97
C ALA A 454 -37.74 -8.52 3.29
N ALA A 455 -39.04 -8.72 3.45
CA ALA A 455 -39.64 -9.32 4.63
C ALA A 455 -39.35 -10.83 4.74
N ALA A 456 -39.33 -11.34 5.97
CA ALA A 456 -39.26 -12.77 6.24
C ALA A 456 -40.55 -13.48 5.80
N SER A 457 -40.41 -14.61 5.09
CA SER A 457 -41.51 -15.55 4.86
C SER A 457 -41.11 -16.94 5.35
N SER A 458 -41.78 -17.39 6.42
CA SER A 458 -41.76 -18.77 6.87
C SER A 458 -42.51 -19.68 5.90
N SER A 459 -41.97 -20.85 5.59
CA SER A 459 -42.74 -21.96 5.05
C SER A 459 -42.17 -23.30 5.50
N SER A 460 -42.91 -23.99 6.36
CA SER A 460 -42.79 -25.43 6.55
C SER A 460 -43.97 -26.10 5.85
N LYS A 461 -43.67 -27.17 5.11
CA LYS A 461 -44.54 -27.92 4.17
C LYS A 461 -44.81 -27.24 2.83
#